data_AF-A0A356N6Q2-F1
#
_entry.id   AF-A0A356N6Q2-F1
#
_cell.length_a   1.000
_cell.length_b   1.000
_cell.length_c   1.000
_cell.angle_alpha   90.00
_cell.angle_beta   90.00
_cell.angle_gamma   90.00
#
_symmetry.space_group_name_H-M   'P 1'
#
loop_
_entity.id
_entity.type
_entity.pdbx_description
1 polymer ?
#
loop_
_entity_poly.entity_id
_entity_poly.type
_entity_poly.pdbx_seq_one_letter_code
_entity_poly.pdbx_strand_id
1 'polypeptide(L)'
;MRNKRKVIKCLKTTPIVQIACQQAGISRATYYRWRKENEKFRKKSNVVLGNGTNFINDLAESQLIKKIKEGNLTAIIFWLKHHHQAYREKNIIINTSSHESSKVPFGVNFILNENPKPGDKMITE
;
A
#
# COMPACT_ATOMS: atom_id res chain seq x y z
N MET A 1 9.96 34.43 4.76
CA MET A 1 8.70 33.68 5.02
C MET A 1 8.11 32.93 3.80
N ARG A 2 8.36 33.38 2.55
CA ARG A 2 7.75 32.81 1.33
C ARG A 2 8.11 31.32 1.10
N ASN A 3 9.37 30.93 1.30
CA ASN A 3 9.84 29.57 1.05
C ASN A 3 9.27 28.55 2.06
N LYS A 4 9.15 28.91 3.35
CA LYS A 4 8.49 28.08 4.38
C LYS A 4 7.04 27.74 3.97
N ARG A 5 6.29 28.72 3.45
CA ARG A 5 4.91 28.49 2.98
C ARG A 5 4.85 27.60 1.75
N LYS A 6 5.78 27.79 0.78
CA LYS A 6 5.88 26.93 -0.41
C LYS A 6 6.11 25.47 -0.03
N VAL A 7 7.08 25.18 0.85
CA VAL A 7 7.35 23.81 1.32
C VAL A 7 6.09 23.18 1.91
N ILE A 8 5.39 23.88 2.81
CA ILE A 8 4.17 23.36 3.45
C ILE A 8 3.07 23.10 2.41
N LYS A 9 2.94 23.94 1.38
CA LYS A 9 1.97 23.72 0.30
C LYS A 9 2.31 22.46 -0.51
N CYS A 10 3.58 22.29 -0.89
CA CYS A 10 4.04 21.11 -1.63
C CYS A 10 3.86 19.81 -0.81
N LEU A 11 4.13 19.85 0.50
CA LEU A 11 3.97 18.68 1.37
C LEU A 11 2.50 18.23 1.54
N LYS A 12 1.51 19.09 1.26
CA LYS A 12 0.09 18.68 1.25
C LYS A 12 -0.23 17.71 0.13
N THR A 13 0.36 17.93 -1.04
CA THR A 13 0.07 17.16 -2.26
C THR A 13 1.06 16.04 -2.48
N THR A 14 2.31 16.25 -2.04
CA THR A 14 3.41 15.31 -2.24
C THR A 14 4.21 15.27 -0.94
N PRO A 15 3.95 14.32 -0.03
CA PRO A 15 4.60 14.24 1.29
C PRO A 15 6.08 13.79 1.21
N ILE A 16 6.80 14.21 0.16
CA ILE A 16 8.20 13.89 -0.09
C ILE A 16 9.01 15.17 0.12
N VAL A 17 9.78 15.21 1.21
CA VAL A 17 10.58 16.38 1.62
C VAL A 17 11.54 16.83 0.53
N GLN A 18 12.17 15.89 -0.19
CA GLN A 18 13.09 16.20 -1.28
C GLN A 18 12.42 17.03 -2.38
N ILE A 19 11.24 16.60 -2.85
CA ILE A 19 10.48 17.28 -3.90
C ILE A 19 10.02 18.64 -3.41
N ALA A 20 9.52 18.73 -2.17
CA ALA A 20 9.09 20.00 -1.59
C ALA A 20 10.25 21.00 -1.43
N CYS A 21 11.45 20.53 -1.11
CA CYS A 21 12.66 21.37 -1.03
C CYS A 21 13.09 21.87 -2.40
N GLN A 22 13.08 21.00 -3.42
CA GLN A 22 13.40 21.35 -4.80
C GLN A 22 12.42 22.39 -5.35
N GLN A 23 11.11 22.19 -5.18
CA GLN A 23 10.08 23.15 -5.64
C GLN A 23 10.13 24.48 -4.88
N ALA A 24 10.54 24.47 -3.61
CA ALA A 24 10.71 25.68 -2.82
C ALA A 24 12.06 26.39 -3.04
N GLY A 25 12.98 25.79 -3.82
CA GLY A 25 14.32 26.32 -4.09
C GLY A 25 15.21 26.36 -2.84
N ILE A 26 15.13 25.36 -1.97
CA ILE A 26 15.93 25.27 -0.74
C ILE A 26 16.63 23.93 -0.61
N SER A 27 17.71 23.89 0.16
CA SER A 27 18.35 22.63 0.55
C SER A 27 17.57 21.92 1.67
N ARG A 28 17.70 20.57 1.73
CA ARG A 28 17.16 19.78 2.85
C ARG A 28 17.70 20.24 4.20
N ALA A 29 18.98 20.63 4.27
CA ALA A 29 19.60 21.16 5.48
C ALA A 29 18.85 22.41 6.01
N THR A 30 18.44 23.31 5.10
CA THR A 30 17.65 24.49 5.45
C THR A 30 16.28 24.12 6.02
N TYR A 31 15.62 23.11 5.43
CA TYR A 31 14.35 22.60 5.93
C TYR A 31 14.47 22.01 7.35
N TYR A 32 15.46 21.15 7.59
CA TYR A 32 15.67 20.54 8.92
C TYR A 32 16.08 21.58 9.97
N ARG A 33 16.91 22.56 9.59
CA ARG A 33 17.24 23.71 10.45
C ARG A 33 15.98 24.45 10.89
N TRP A 34 15.07 24.76 9.95
CA TRP A 34 13.80 25.39 10.29
C TRP A 34 12.90 24.55 11.21
N ARG A 35 12.95 23.22 11.09
CA ARG A 35 12.23 22.33 12.03
C ARG A 35 12.84 22.34 13.43
N LYS A 36 14.15 22.53 13.55
CA LYS A 36 14.84 22.64 14.86
C LYS A 36 14.58 23.99 15.51
N GLU A 37 14.68 25.08 14.75
CA GLU A 37 14.59 26.46 15.25
C GLU A 37 13.15 26.96 15.43
N ASN A 38 12.17 26.38 14.73
CA ASN A 38 10.81 26.88 14.74
C ASN A 38 9.80 25.74 15.01
N GLU A 39 9.37 25.64 16.26
CA GLU A 39 8.44 24.61 16.70
C GLU A 39 7.10 24.68 15.96
N LYS A 40 6.55 25.88 15.72
CA LYS A 40 5.29 26.06 14.96
C LYS A 40 5.41 25.48 13.55
N PHE A 41 6.54 25.71 12.88
CA PHE A 41 6.83 25.16 11.56
C PHE A 41 6.98 23.63 11.60
N ARG A 42 7.64 23.09 12.64
CA ARG A 42 7.77 21.64 12.84
C ARG A 42 6.42 20.96 13.01
N LYS A 43 5.57 21.46 13.92
CA LYS A 43 4.20 20.94 14.15
C LYS A 43 3.39 20.97 12.87
N LYS A 44 3.39 22.11 12.18
CA LYS A 44 2.70 22.24 10.89
C LYS A 44 3.22 21.22 9.88
N SER A 45 4.54 21.11 9.72
CA SER A 45 5.17 20.14 8.80
C SER A 45 4.76 18.70 9.08
N ASN A 46 4.69 18.29 10.35
CA ASN A 46 4.26 16.93 10.72
C ASN A 46 2.80 16.68 10.34
N VAL A 47 1.91 17.64 10.62
CA VAL A 47 0.49 17.52 10.25
C VAL A 47 0.33 17.40 8.73
N VAL A 48 1.05 18.21 7.95
CA VAL A 48 0.96 18.10 6.48
C VAL A 48 1.53 16.80 5.95
N LEU A 49 2.63 16.30 6.52
CA LEU A 49 3.19 15.01 6.12
C LEU A 49 2.21 13.87 6.41
N GLY A 50 1.54 13.88 7.56
CA GLY A 50 0.49 12.91 7.89
C GLY A 50 -0.71 13.00 6.93
N ASN A 51 -1.25 14.20 6.72
CA ASN A 51 -2.40 14.39 5.83
C ASN A 51 -2.06 14.11 4.36
N GLY A 52 -0.82 14.37 3.93
CA GLY A 52 -0.35 14.07 2.58
C GLY A 52 -0.35 12.58 2.29
N THR A 53 -0.14 11.71 3.30
CA THR A 53 -0.25 10.27 3.13
C THR A 53 -1.66 9.84 2.72
N ASN A 54 -2.71 10.40 3.32
CA ASN A 54 -4.09 10.09 2.95
C ASN A 54 -4.37 10.48 1.49
N PHE A 55 -3.87 11.65 1.05
CA PHE A 55 -4.00 12.06 -0.36
C PHE A 55 -3.31 11.10 -1.32
N ILE A 56 -2.13 10.57 -0.97
CA ILE A 56 -1.44 9.58 -1.78
C ILE A 56 -2.19 8.25 -1.80
N ASN A 57 -2.85 7.87 -0.69
CA ASN A 57 -3.70 6.68 -0.65
C ASN A 57 -4.90 6.84 -1.60
N ASP A 58 -5.62 7.95 -1.54
CA ASP A 58 -6.75 8.24 -2.44
C ASP A 58 -6.30 8.19 -3.93
N LEU A 59 -5.12 8.75 -4.22
CA LEU A 59 -4.55 8.70 -5.56
C LEU A 59 -4.18 7.27 -5.97
N ALA A 60 -3.58 6.48 -5.08
CA ALA A 60 -3.23 5.09 -5.33
C ALA A 60 -4.47 4.24 -5.59
N GLU A 61 -5.54 4.43 -4.81
CA GLU A 61 -6.84 3.78 -5.01
C GLU A 61 -7.43 4.13 -6.39
N SER A 62 -7.40 5.42 -6.77
CA SER A 62 -7.84 5.87 -8.08
C SER A 62 -7.05 5.22 -9.23
N GLN A 63 -5.72 5.15 -9.10
CA GLN A 63 -4.88 4.47 -10.10
C GLN A 63 -5.16 2.96 -10.15
N LEU A 64 -5.40 2.32 -9.00
CA LEU A 64 -5.73 0.90 -8.94
C LEU A 64 -7.05 0.62 -9.66
N ILE A 65 -8.10 1.40 -9.39
CA ILE A 65 -9.41 1.29 -10.06
C ILE A 65 -9.27 1.51 -11.57
N LYS A 66 -8.47 2.49 -11.99
CA LYS A 66 -8.19 2.72 -13.42
C LYS A 66 -7.55 1.49 -14.05
N LYS A 67 -6.55 0.90 -13.41
CA LYS A 67 -5.87 -0.32 -13.90
C LYS A 67 -6.80 -1.53 -13.97
N ILE A 68 -7.72 -1.67 -13.02
CA ILE A 68 -8.76 -2.70 -13.05
C ILE A 68 -9.68 -2.50 -14.27
N LYS A 69 -10.13 -1.26 -14.54
CA LYS A 69 -10.96 -0.94 -15.72
C LYS A 69 -10.24 -1.21 -17.04
N GLU A 70 -8.92 -1.04 -17.07
CA GLU A 70 -8.06 -1.38 -18.22
C GLU A 70 -7.81 -2.90 -18.38
N GLY A 71 -8.34 -3.74 -17.49
CA GLY A 71 -8.16 -5.19 -17.55
C GLY A 71 -6.80 -5.68 -17.03
N ASN A 72 -6.07 -4.86 -16.25
CA ASN A 72 -4.80 -5.28 -15.68
C ASN A 72 -5.00 -6.42 -14.67
N LEU A 73 -4.58 -7.63 -15.03
CA LEU A 73 -4.81 -8.84 -14.23
C LEU A 73 -4.16 -8.77 -12.84
N THR A 74 -2.96 -8.20 -12.73
CA THR A 74 -2.27 -8.06 -11.43
C THR A 74 -3.05 -7.17 -10.48
N ALA A 75 -3.59 -6.04 -10.96
CA ALA A 75 -4.43 -5.14 -10.17
C ALA A 75 -5.75 -5.82 -9.73
N ILE A 76 -6.37 -6.60 -10.61
CA ILE A 76 -7.60 -7.36 -10.32
C ILE A 76 -7.33 -8.42 -9.24
N ILE A 77 -6.28 -9.22 -9.42
CA ILE A 77 -5.88 -10.25 -8.44
C ILE A 77 -5.59 -9.60 -7.09
N PHE A 78 -4.80 -8.52 -7.08
CA PHE A 78 -4.49 -7.79 -5.85
C PHE A 78 -5.77 -7.31 -5.16
N TRP A 79 -6.69 -6.67 -5.89
CA TRP A 79 -7.95 -6.20 -5.32
C TRP A 79 -8.77 -7.33 -4.69
N LEU A 80 -8.98 -8.42 -5.43
CA LEU A 80 -9.77 -9.57 -4.98
C LEU A 80 -9.16 -10.22 -3.73
N LYS A 81 -7.84 -10.44 -3.71
CA LYS A 81 -7.13 -11.03 -2.57
C LYS A 81 -7.32 -10.25 -1.27
N HIS A 82 -7.40 -8.91 -1.35
CA HIS A 82 -7.50 -8.05 -0.18
C HIS A 82 -8.95 -7.69 0.21
N HIS A 83 -9.89 -7.66 -0.74
CA HIS A 83 -11.26 -7.18 -0.51
C HIS A 83 -12.33 -8.27 -0.53
N HIS A 84 -12.01 -9.48 -0.98
CA HIS A 84 -12.98 -10.57 -1.05
C HIS A 84 -12.52 -11.79 -0.26
N GLN A 85 -13.31 -12.19 0.75
CA GLN A 85 -12.95 -13.28 1.68
C GLN A 85 -12.60 -14.61 0.99
N ALA A 86 -13.34 -14.98 -0.05
CA ALA A 86 -13.07 -16.19 -0.83
C ALA A 86 -11.65 -16.26 -1.44
N TYR A 87 -11.00 -15.11 -1.66
CA TYR A 87 -9.67 -15.01 -2.28
C TYR A 87 -8.56 -14.65 -1.28
N ARG A 88 -8.88 -14.51 0.02
CA ARG A 88 -7.87 -14.28 1.05
C ARG A 88 -7.00 -15.54 1.20
N GLU A 89 -5.69 -15.35 1.28
CA GLU A 89 -4.76 -16.44 1.57
C GLU A 89 -5.07 -17.00 2.96
N LYS A 90 -5.30 -18.31 3.03
CA LYS A 90 -5.45 -19.03 4.29
C LYS A 90 -4.06 -19.45 4.75
N ASN A 91 -3.50 -18.74 5.73
CA ASN A 91 -2.29 -19.19 6.41
C ASN A 91 -2.65 -20.40 7.28
N ILE A 92 -2.31 -21.59 6.82
CA ILE A 92 -2.42 -22.81 7.63
C ILE A 92 -1.23 -22.79 8.59
N ILE A 93 -1.49 -22.50 9.87
CA ILE A 93 -0.49 -22.63 10.92
C ILE A 93 -0.43 -24.12 11.29
N ILE A 94 0.65 -24.78 10.93
CA ILE A 94 0.91 -26.17 11.29
C ILE A 94 1.68 -26.14 12.62
N ASN A 95 1.03 -26.50 13.72
CA ASN A 95 1.70 -26.69 15.01
C ASN A 95 2.46 -28.03 14.96
N THR A 96 3.74 -27.99 14.57
CA THR A 96 4.62 -29.16 14.64
C THR A 96 5.18 -29.29 16.04
N SER A 97 4.39 -29.81 16.97
CA SER A 97 4.88 -30.30 18.27
C SER A 97 5.21 -31.79 18.17
N SER A 98 6.19 -32.12 17.34
CA SER A 98 6.91 -33.39 17.33
C SER A 98 8.15 -33.24 16.46
N HIS A 99 9.31 -33.54 17.05
CA HIS A 99 10.61 -33.55 16.39
C HIS A 99 10.59 -34.46 15.16
N GLU A 100 10.50 -33.89 13.96
CA GLU A 100 11.08 -34.53 12.79
C GLU A 100 11.51 -33.50 11.75
N SER A 101 12.81 -33.48 11.51
CA SER A 101 13.48 -32.61 10.56
C SER A 101 13.13 -33.04 9.13
N SER A 102 12.27 -32.30 8.43
CA SER A 102 12.34 -32.28 6.96
C SER A 102 12.01 -30.89 6.43
N LYS A 103 12.99 -30.32 5.74
CA LYS A 103 12.88 -29.03 5.05
C LYS A 103 11.99 -29.21 3.83
N VAL A 104 10.95 -28.39 3.70
CA VAL A 104 10.47 -27.96 2.38
C VAL A 104 10.19 -26.45 2.40
N PRO A 105 11.07 -25.61 1.81
CA PRO A 105 10.72 -24.24 1.54
C PRO A 105 10.01 -24.14 0.18
N PHE A 106 8.88 -23.45 0.20
CA PHE A 106 8.33 -22.58 -0.84
C PHE A 106 8.40 -23.06 -2.30
N GLY A 107 7.23 -23.44 -2.83
CA GLY A 107 6.96 -23.34 -4.27
C GLY A 107 6.59 -24.62 -5.02
N VAL A 108 5.78 -25.53 -4.48
CA VAL A 108 5.15 -26.56 -5.33
C VAL A 108 3.80 -27.00 -4.75
N ASN A 109 2.71 -26.50 -5.33
CA ASN A 109 1.47 -27.26 -5.60
C ASN A 109 0.60 -26.43 -6.54
N PHE A 110 1.20 -26.07 -7.68
CA PHE A 110 0.45 -25.83 -8.91
C PHE A 110 0.44 -27.17 -9.66
N ILE A 111 -0.33 -28.14 -9.19
CA ILE A 111 -0.70 -29.31 -9.99
C ILE A 111 -2.19 -29.51 -9.82
N LEU A 112 -2.90 -29.16 -10.90
CA LEU A 112 -4.00 -29.89 -11.51
C LEU A 112 -4.77 -30.77 -10.51
N ASN A 113 -5.85 -30.23 -9.96
CA ASN A 113 -7.04 -31.05 -9.81
C ASN A 113 -8.25 -30.23 -10.21
N GLU A 114 -9.03 -30.85 -11.07
CA GLU A 114 -10.12 -30.27 -11.83
C GLU A 114 -11.16 -29.60 -10.93
N ASN A 115 -11.77 -28.53 -11.46
CA ASN A 115 -12.87 -27.82 -10.83
C ASN A 115 -14.01 -28.78 -10.41
N PRO A 116 -14.92 -28.30 -9.55
CA PRO A 116 -16.26 -28.15 -10.10
C PRO A 116 -16.72 -26.69 -10.03
N LYS A 117 -17.19 -26.23 -11.20
CA LYS A 117 -17.98 -25.00 -11.37
C LYS A 117 -19.35 -25.19 -10.68
N PRO A 118 -20.04 -24.10 -10.31
CA PRO A 118 -21.32 -24.18 -9.61
C PRO A 118 -22.41 -24.73 -10.55
N GLY A 119 -23.03 -25.86 -10.20
CA GLY A 119 -24.12 -26.41 -11.01
C GLY A 119 -24.54 -27.87 -10.80
N ASP A 120 -24.11 -28.57 -9.76
CA ASP A 120 -24.54 -29.97 -9.56
C ASP A 120 -25.99 -30.03 -9.04
N LYS A 121 -26.92 -30.27 -9.97
CA LYS A 121 -28.21 -30.90 -9.68
C LYS A 121 -27.94 -32.32 -9.19
N MET A 122 -28.56 -32.73 -8.07
CA MET A 122 -29.09 -34.09 -7.87
C MET A 122 -30.04 -34.07 -6.67
N ILE A 123 -31.35 -34.12 -6.95
CA ILE A 123 -32.29 -34.83 -6.08
C ILE A 123 -33.05 -35.80 -6.99
N THR A 124 -32.68 -37.07 -6.87
CA THR A 124 -33.41 -38.29 -7.24
C THR A 124 -33.28 -39.13 -5.97
N GLU A 125 -34.32 -39.63 -5.33
CA GLU A 125 -35.56 -40.26 -5.81
C GLU A 125 -36.80 -39.73 -5.06
#